data_AF-A0AAV2SET0-F1
#
_entry.id   AF-A0AAV2SET0-F1
#
_cell.length_a   1.000
_cell.length_b   1.000
_cell.length_c   1.000
_cell.angle_alpha   90.00
_cell.angle_beta   90.00
_cell.angle_gamma   90.00
#
_symmetry.space_group_name_H-M   'P 1'
#
loop_
_entity.id
_entity.type
_entity.pdbx_description
1 polymer ?
#
loop_
_entity_poly.entity_id
_entity_poly.type
_entity_poly.pdbx_seq_one_letter_code
_entity_poly.pdbx_strand_id
1 'polypeptide(L)'
;SGCEYNGERYKEGHKWTEDCYHKECKDGKVQETWDDTCCKHNNEDKEDGVTWEEGCYSFNCTKGEIFKVFTPGKCCKHNNEDKEDGVSWEEGCYSFNCTKGEIFKVFTPGKCCKHNNEDKEDGVTWEEGCYLFNCTKGEIFKVFTPGKCCKHNNEDKEDGVTWEEGCYSFNCTKGEIFKVFTPGK
;
A
#
# COMPACT_ATOMS: atom_id res chain seq x y z
N SER A 1 -36.88 -26.12 -45.65
CA SER A 1 -35.90 -25.09 -45.27
C SER A 1 -35.39 -25.41 -43.87
N GLY A 2 -34.20 -24.94 -43.54
CA GLY A 2 -33.57 -25.13 -42.24
C GLY A 2 -32.23 -24.40 -42.19
N CYS A 3 -31.66 -24.31 -41.01
CA CYS A 3 -30.42 -23.61 -40.74
C CYS A 3 -29.31 -24.62 -40.41
N GLU A 4 -28.07 -24.23 -40.66
CA GLU A 4 -26.90 -24.96 -40.20
C GLU A 4 -26.19 -24.10 -39.15
N TYR A 5 -25.86 -24.70 -38.02
CA TYR A 5 -25.21 -24.03 -36.90
C TYR A 5 -24.30 -25.01 -36.18
N ASN A 6 -23.03 -24.64 -35.99
CA ASN A 6 -22.00 -25.50 -35.38
C ASN A 6 -21.93 -26.94 -35.96
N GLY A 7 -22.21 -27.10 -37.26
CA GLY A 7 -22.22 -28.40 -37.94
C GLY A 7 -23.50 -29.24 -37.73
N GLU A 8 -24.48 -28.73 -36.99
CA GLU A 8 -25.80 -29.35 -36.81
C GLU A 8 -26.86 -28.66 -37.66
N ARG A 9 -27.89 -29.42 -38.05
CA ARG A 9 -28.98 -28.92 -38.91
C ARG A 9 -30.26 -28.75 -38.11
N TYR A 10 -30.74 -27.51 -38.05
CA TYR A 10 -31.95 -27.12 -37.35
C TYR A 10 -33.11 -26.91 -38.33
N LYS A 11 -34.31 -27.35 -37.95
CA LYS A 11 -35.52 -27.14 -38.76
C LYS A 11 -35.98 -25.68 -38.65
N GLU A 12 -36.63 -25.17 -39.70
CA GLU A 12 -37.31 -23.87 -39.67
C GLU A 12 -38.23 -23.76 -38.45
N GLY A 13 -38.16 -22.64 -37.72
CA GLY A 13 -38.90 -22.36 -36.50
C GLY A 13 -38.37 -23.06 -35.24
N HIS A 14 -37.31 -23.88 -35.32
CA HIS A 14 -36.70 -24.47 -34.14
C HIS A 14 -36.03 -23.39 -33.27
N LYS A 15 -36.24 -23.49 -31.96
CA LYS A 15 -35.72 -22.55 -30.95
C LYS A 15 -34.89 -23.32 -29.93
N TRP A 16 -33.75 -22.75 -29.56
CA TRP A 16 -32.87 -23.29 -28.54
C TRP A 16 -32.16 -22.16 -27.80
N THR A 17 -31.57 -22.48 -26.66
CA THR A 17 -30.68 -21.57 -25.92
C THR A 17 -29.31 -22.24 -25.86
N GLU A 18 -28.27 -21.45 -26.08
CA GLU A 18 -26.88 -21.88 -25.96
C GLU A 18 -26.09 -20.68 -25.50
N ASP A 19 -25.32 -20.87 -24.43
CA ASP A 19 -24.73 -19.80 -23.63
C ASP A 19 -25.81 -18.76 -23.26
N CYS A 20 -25.54 -17.48 -23.51
CA CYS A 20 -26.42 -16.36 -23.19
C CYS A 20 -27.27 -15.87 -24.37
N TYR A 21 -27.58 -16.76 -25.31
CA TYR A 21 -28.32 -16.41 -26.52
C TYR A 21 -29.49 -17.35 -26.76
N HIS A 22 -30.68 -16.77 -26.90
CA HIS A 22 -31.83 -17.41 -27.51
C HIS A 22 -31.66 -17.42 -29.02
N LYS A 23 -31.71 -18.60 -29.61
CA LYS A 23 -31.46 -18.82 -31.03
C LYS A 23 -32.72 -19.37 -31.69
N GLU A 24 -33.05 -18.86 -32.86
CA GLU A 24 -34.17 -19.33 -33.68
C GLU A 24 -33.73 -19.51 -35.13
N CYS A 25 -34.02 -20.67 -35.71
CA CYS A 25 -33.83 -20.87 -37.14
C CYS A 25 -35.00 -20.23 -37.91
N LYS A 26 -34.74 -19.12 -38.60
CA LYS A 26 -35.76 -18.36 -39.33
C LYS A 26 -35.25 -17.88 -40.68
N ASP A 27 -36.03 -18.10 -41.72
CA ASP A 27 -35.70 -17.74 -43.11
C ASP A 27 -34.37 -18.35 -43.57
N GLY A 28 -34.06 -19.58 -43.11
CA GLY A 28 -32.81 -20.28 -43.41
C GLY A 28 -31.56 -19.69 -42.75
N LYS A 29 -31.70 -18.78 -41.77
CA LYS A 29 -30.60 -18.23 -40.97
C LYS A 29 -30.87 -18.39 -39.48
N VAL A 30 -29.82 -18.53 -38.69
CA VAL A 30 -29.93 -18.44 -37.23
C VAL A 30 -30.04 -16.97 -36.85
N GLN A 31 -31.11 -16.63 -36.15
CA GLN A 31 -31.29 -15.34 -35.48
C GLN A 31 -30.96 -15.54 -34.01
N GLU A 32 -30.11 -14.69 -33.46
CA GLU A 32 -29.65 -14.76 -32.07
C GLU A 32 -30.14 -13.52 -31.32
N THR A 33 -30.65 -13.72 -30.11
CA THR A 33 -31.09 -12.66 -29.21
C THR A 33 -30.47 -12.89 -27.84
N TRP A 34 -29.89 -11.87 -27.24
CA TRP A 34 -29.29 -11.93 -25.91
C TRP A 34 -30.35 -12.28 -24.85
N ASP A 35 -30.00 -13.19 -23.95
CA ASP A 35 -30.79 -13.50 -22.75
C ASP A 35 -30.52 -12.42 -21.69
N ASP A 36 -31.54 -11.62 -21.36
CA ASP A 36 -31.41 -10.50 -20.42
C ASP A 36 -31.16 -10.93 -18.96
N THR A 37 -31.28 -12.23 -18.67
CA THR A 37 -30.90 -12.81 -17.37
C THR A 37 -29.40 -13.10 -17.26
N CYS A 38 -28.68 -13.15 -18.37
CA CYS A 38 -27.23 -13.31 -18.38
C CYS A 38 -26.47 -12.03 -18.05
N CYS A 39 -25.27 -12.20 -17.52
CA CYS A 39 -24.35 -11.11 -17.19
C CYS A 39 -23.14 -11.12 -18.12
N LYS A 40 -22.55 -9.93 -18.35
CA LYS A 40 -21.28 -9.78 -19.07
C LYS A 40 -20.20 -9.27 -18.13
N HIS A 41 -19.14 -10.04 -17.96
CA HIS A 41 -18.04 -9.73 -17.04
C HIS A 41 -16.71 -9.95 -17.74
N ASN A 42 -15.86 -8.92 -17.84
CA ASN A 42 -14.55 -8.99 -18.51
C ASN A 42 -14.60 -9.59 -19.94
N ASN A 43 -15.67 -9.30 -20.70
CA ASN A 43 -15.97 -9.86 -22.02
C ASN A 43 -16.35 -11.34 -22.05
N GLU A 44 -16.52 -11.98 -20.89
CA GLU A 44 -17.10 -13.31 -20.77
C GLU A 44 -18.60 -13.21 -20.47
N ASP A 45 -19.37 -14.09 -21.09
CA ASP A 45 -20.78 -14.25 -20.79
C ASP A 45 -20.93 -15.20 -19.59
N LYS A 46 -21.79 -14.84 -18.66
CA LYS A 46 -22.08 -15.60 -17.44
C LYS A 46 -23.57 -15.88 -17.39
N GLU A 47 -23.92 -17.16 -17.43
CA GLU A 47 -25.31 -17.61 -17.31
C GLU A 47 -25.92 -17.21 -15.96
N ASP A 48 -27.25 -17.05 -15.94
CA ASP A 48 -28.00 -16.77 -14.71
C ASP A 48 -27.74 -17.86 -13.65
N GLY A 49 -27.52 -17.43 -12.41
CA GLY A 49 -27.21 -18.31 -11.27
C GLY A 49 -25.77 -18.79 -11.19
N VAL A 50 -24.92 -18.52 -12.20
CA VAL A 50 -23.50 -18.92 -12.13
C VAL A 50 -22.77 -18.08 -11.09
N THR A 51 -21.97 -18.77 -10.27
CA THR A 51 -21.05 -18.17 -9.32
C THR A 51 -19.62 -18.48 -9.74
N TRP A 52 -18.74 -17.48 -9.70
CA TRP A 52 -17.33 -17.63 -10.01
C TRP A 52 -16.46 -16.81 -9.05
N GLU A 53 -15.15 -17.00 -9.12
CA GLU A 53 -14.19 -16.34 -8.24
C GLU A 53 -13.11 -15.65 -9.07
N GLU A 54 -12.79 -14.40 -8.73
CA GLU A 54 -11.67 -13.67 -9.31
C GLU A 54 -10.94 -12.91 -8.21
N GLY A 55 -9.66 -13.25 -8.01
CA GLY A 55 -8.83 -12.73 -6.92
C GLY A 55 -9.54 -12.87 -5.56
N CYS A 56 -9.80 -11.73 -4.94
CA CYS A 56 -10.34 -11.62 -3.59
C CYS A 56 -11.86 -11.74 -3.48
N TYR A 57 -12.56 -11.92 -4.61
CA TYR A 57 -14.00 -11.75 -4.67
C TYR A 57 -14.67 -12.97 -5.29
N SER A 58 -15.84 -13.30 -4.73
CA SER A 58 -16.81 -14.17 -5.37
C SER A 58 -17.83 -13.29 -6.08
N PHE A 59 -18.18 -13.70 -7.29
CA PHE A 59 -19.13 -13.02 -8.15
C PHE A 59 -20.29 -13.97 -8.44
N ASN A 60 -21.49 -13.44 -8.51
CA ASN A 60 -22.68 -14.20 -8.88
C ASN A 60 -23.47 -13.40 -9.90
N CYS A 61 -23.88 -14.05 -10.99
CA CYS A 61 -24.85 -13.49 -11.92
C CYS A 61 -26.25 -13.89 -11.46
N THR A 62 -27.13 -12.91 -11.25
CA THR A 62 -28.55 -13.16 -11.02
C THR A 62 -29.36 -12.15 -11.81
N LYS A 63 -30.17 -12.63 -12.76
CA LYS A 63 -31.13 -11.83 -13.55
C LYS A 63 -30.51 -10.59 -14.20
N GLY A 64 -29.36 -10.77 -14.84
CA GLY A 64 -28.64 -9.72 -15.55
C GLY A 64 -27.79 -8.81 -14.65
N GLU A 65 -27.78 -9.04 -13.34
CA GLU A 65 -26.98 -8.27 -12.38
C GLU A 65 -25.82 -9.09 -11.80
N ILE A 66 -24.64 -8.48 -11.73
CA ILE A 66 -23.45 -9.08 -11.10
C ILE A 66 -23.37 -8.62 -9.65
N PHE A 67 -23.48 -9.58 -8.73
CA PHE A 67 -23.24 -9.39 -7.31
C PHE A 67 -21.80 -9.76 -6.97
N LYS A 68 -21.07 -8.83 -6.34
CA LYS A 68 -19.68 -9.00 -5.94
C LYS A 68 -19.58 -9.05 -4.42
N VAL A 69 -18.95 -10.10 -3.89
CA VAL A 69 -18.76 -10.32 -2.45
C VAL A 69 -17.28 -10.54 -2.16
N PHE A 70 -16.73 -9.80 -1.19
CA PHE A 70 -15.37 -10.04 -0.71
C PHE A 70 -15.30 -11.40 -0.02
N THR A 71 -14.33 -12.23 -0.37
CA THR A 71 -14.18 -13.57 0.18
C THR A 71 -13.30 -13.52 1.43
N PRO A 72 -13.86 -13.73 2.63
CA PRO A 72 -13.08 -13.68 3.86
C PRO A 72 -11.96 -14.72 3.83
N GLY A 73 -10.78 -14.33 4.29
CA GLY A 73 -9.63 -15.22 4.37
C GLY A 73 -8.83 -15.40 3.08
N LYS A 74 -9.37 -15.00 1.92
CA LYS A 74 -8.62 -15.05 0.65
C LYS A 74 -7.70 -13.87 0.44
N CYS A 75 -8.01 -12.74 1.07
CA CYS A 75 -7.23 -11.52 0.91
C CYS A 75 -7.22 -10.68 2.17
N CYS A 76 -6.21 -9.84 2.25
CA CYS A 76 -6.05 -8.80 3.24
C CYS A 76 -6.21 -7.43 2.57
N LYS A 77 -6.69 -6.44 3.32
CA LYS A 77 -6.81 -5.07 2.82
C LYS A 77 -5.70 -4.20 3.38
N HIS A 78 -4.79 -3.74 2.53
CA HIS A 78 -3.67 -2.88 2.89
C HIS A 78 -3.70 -1.62 2.03
N ASN A 79 -3.77 -0.43 2.64
CA ASN A 79 -3.81 0.85 1.91
C ASN A 79 -4.86 0.91 0.77
N ASN A 80 -6.05 0.33 0.99
CA ASN A 80 -7.14 0.15 0.01
C ASN A 80 -6.86 -0.82 -1.15
N GLU A 81 -5.69 -1.46 -1.19
CA GLU A 81 -5.40 -2.54 -2.11
C GLU A 81 -5.72 -3.88 -1.46
N ASP A 82 -6.23 -4.81 -2.27
CA ASP A 82 -6.38 -6.19 -1.83
C ASP A 82 -5.07 -6.94 -2.11
N LYS A 83 -4.59 -7.66 -1.10
CA LYS A 83 -3.43 -8.54 -1.18
C LYS A 83 -3.92 -9.97 -0.99
N GLU A 84 -3.62 -10.84 -1.96
CA GLU A 84 -4.00 -12.25 -1.88
C GLU A 84 -3.31 -12.97 -0.71
N ASP A 85 -3.97 -14.00 -0.20
CA ASP A 85 -3.45 -14.88 0.82
C ASP A 85 -2.11 -15.51 0.40
N GLY A 86 -1.15 -15.53 1.32
CA GLY A 86 0.21 -15.99 1.08
C GLY A 86 1.14 -14.96 0.42
N VAL A 87 0.62 -13.82 -0.07
CA VAL A 87 1.45 -12.76 -0.64
C VAL A 87 2.25 -12.06 0.46
N SER A 88 3.55 -11.91 0.21
CA SER A 88 4.44 -11.09 1.03
C SER A 88 4.94 -9.90 0.22
N TRP A 89 5.06 -8.74 0.88
CA TRP A 89 5.58 -7.51 0.27
C TRP A 89 6.39 -6.70 1.27
N GLU A 90 7.09 -5.69 0.79
CA GLU A 90 7.89 -4.79 1.61
C GLU A 90 7.42 -3.35 1.42
N GLU A 91 7.34 -2.60 2.50
CA GLU A 91 7.02 -1.17 2.47
C GLU A 91 7.84 -0.47 3.56
N GLY A 92 8.72 0.43 3.13
CA GLY A 92 9.71 1.10 3.97
C GLY A 92 10.50 0.10 4.82
N CYS A 93 10.38 0.25 6.14
CA CYS A 93 11.13 -0.51 7.13
C CYS A 93 10.56 -1.89 7.47
N TYR A 94 9.46 -2.29 6.82
CA TYR A 94 8.71 -3.46 7.23
C TYR A 94 8.46 -4.42 6.08
N SER A 95 8.51 -5.70 6.41
CA SER A 95 7.94 -6.76 5.59
C SER A 95 6.52 -7.04 6.08
N PHE A 96 5.64 -7.27 5.13
CA PHE A 96 4.24 -7.59 5.36
C PHE A 96 3.92 -8.93 4.72
N ASN A 97 2.99 -9.66 5.32
CA ASN A 97 2.47 -10.90 4.79
C ASN A 97 0.95 -10.93 5.02
N CYS A 98 0.20 -11.31 3.98
CA CYS A 98 -1.21 -11.63 4.11
C CYS A 98 -1.37 -13.11 4.41
N THR A 99 -1.96 -13.45 5.57
CA THR A 99 -2.31 -14.83 5.91
C THR A 99 -3.74 -14.87 6.45
N LYS A 100 -4.61 -15.63 5.79
CA LYS A 100 -6.01 -15.87 6.15
C LYS A 100 -6.80 -14.59 6.42
N GLY A 101 -6.53 -13.56 5.62
CA GLY A 101 -7.17 -12.25 5.72
C GLY A 101 -6.61 -11.33 6.81
N GLU A 102 -5.54 -11.73 7.48
CA GLU A 102 -4.82 -10.91 8.45
C GLU A 102 -3.46 -10.46 7.90
N ILE A 103 -3.09 -9.22 8.18
CA ILE A 103 -1.78 -8.66 7.81
C ILE A 103 -0.81 -8.83 8.97
N PHE A 104 0.25 -9.59 8.73
CA PHE A 104 1.39 -9.71 9.63
C PHE A 104 2.46 -8.72 9.20
N LYS A 105 2.86 -7.83 10.11
CA LYS A 105 3.88 -6.80 9.89
C LYS A 105 5.11 -7.11 10.74
N VAL A 106 6.28 -7.13 10.12
CA VAL A 106 7.56 -7.41 10.78
C VAL A 106 8.57 -6.32 10.43
N PHE A 107 9.24 -5.75 11.44
CA PHE A 107 10.33 -4.80 11.22
C PHE A 107 11.51 -5.53 10.57
N THR A 108 12.04 -4.97 9.49
CA THR A 108 13.11 -5.62 8.72
C THR A 108 14.47 -5.22 9.29
N PRO A 109 15.20 -6.13 9.96
CA PRO A 109 16.48 -5.79 10.54
C PRO A 109 17.46 -5.34 9.46
N GLY A 110 18.23 -4.29 9.74
CA GLY A 110 19.25 -3.77 8.83
C GLY A 110 18.73 -2.83 7.73
N LYS A 111 17.42 -2.78 7.47
CA LYS A 111 16.84 -1.81 6.53
C LYS A 111 16.57 -0.44 7.12
N CYS A 112 16.39 -0.38 8.44
CA CYS A 112 16.07 0.86 9.12
C CYS A 112 16.62 0.88 10.54
N CYS A 113 16.75 2.09 11.05
CA CYS A 113 17.09 2.39 12.43
C CYS A 113 15.88 3.02 13.12
N LYS A 114 15.77 2.82 14.43
CA LYS A 114 14.69 3.43 15.22
C LYS A 114 15.25 4.58 16.07
N HIS A 115 14.84 5.80 15.76
CA HIS A 115 15.25 7.02 16.46
C HIS A 115 14.02 7.77 16.96
N ASN A 116 13.90 8.02 18.26
CA ASN A 116 12.75 8.74 18.85
C ASN A 116 11.36 8.20 18.42
N ASN A 117 11.22 6.88 18.28
CA ASN A 117 10.04 6.17 17.74
C ASN A 117 9.73 6.39 16.25
N GLU A 118 10.58 7.11 15.53
CA GLU A 118 10.54 7.19 14.07
C GLU A 118 11.47 6.14 13.46
N ASP A 119 11.02 5.57 12.35
CA ASP A 119 11.88 4.72 11.54
C ASP A 119 12.67 5.59 10.55
N LYS A 120 13.98 5.38 10.50
CA LYS A 120 14.89 6.02 9.55
C LYS A 120 15.42 4.95 8.61
N GLU A 121 15.24 5.13 7.32
CA GLU A 121 15.74 4.17 6.32
C GLU A 121 17.27 4.11 6.33
N ASP A 122 17.80 2.96 5.94
CA ASP A 122 19.23 2.74 5.78
C ASP A 122 19.84 3.76 4.80
N GLY A 123 20.97 4.33 5.18
CA GLY A 123 21.66 5.38 4.43
C GLY A 123 21.09 6.80 4.62
N VAL A 124 19.97 6.96 5.34
CA VAL A 124 19.45 8.29 5.66
C VAL A 124 20.34 8.98 6.68
N THR A 125 20.72 10.21 6.35
CA THR A 125 21.42 11.14 7.23
C THR A 125 20.47 12.29 7.59
N TRP A 126 20.44 12.69 8.87
CA TRP A 126 19.62 13.81 9.34
C TRP A 126 20.34 14.60 10.43
N GLU A 127 19.92 15.84 10.65
CA GLU A 127 20.43 16.69 11.72
C GLU A 127 19.41 16.81 12.84
N GLU A 128 19.86 16.74 14.08
CA GLU A 128 19.05 17.01 15.27
C GLU A 128 19.92 17.67 16.34
N GLY A 129 19.55 18.91 16.69
CA GLY A 129 20.36 19.79 17.54
C GLY A 129 21.81 19.90 17.03
N CYS A 130 22.74 19.49 17.87
CA CYS A 130 24.18 19.64 17.66
C CYS A 130 24.83 18.49 16.88
N TYR A 131 24.04 17.54 16.39
CA TYR A 131 24.58 16.30 15.83
C TYR A 131 24.02 16.03 14.44
N LEU A 132 24.90 15.50 13.60
CA LEU A 132 24.55 14.81 12.38
C LEU A 132 24.41 13.31 12.71
N PHE A 133 23.25 12.76 12.42
CA PHE A 133 22.92 11.35 12.59
C PHE A 133 22.91 10.64 11.24
N ASN A 134 23.29 9.37 11.23
CA ASN A 134 23.22 8.49 10.06
C ASN A 134 22.70 7.12 10.48
N CYS A 135 21.73 6.59 9.74
CA CYS A 135 21.30 5.21 9.86
C CYS A 135 22.14 4.32 8.93
N THR A 136 22.82 3.32 9.48
CA THR A 136 23.56 2.35 8.66
C THR A 136 23.42 0.95 9.22
N LYS A 137 22.89 0.04 8.40
CA LYS A 137 22.64 -1.38 8.71
C LYS A 137 21.86 -1.58 10.01
N GLY A 138 20.90 -0.69 10.27
CA GLY A 138 20.05 -0.71 11.47
C GLY A 138 20.69 -0.12 12.72
N GLU A 139 21.88 0.46 12.62
CA GLU A 139 22.55 1.18 13.71
C GLU A 139 22.56 2.69 13.46
N ILE A 140 22.37 3.46 14.52
CA ILE A 140 22.44 4.93 14.47
C ILE A 140 23.85 5.37 14.85
N PHE A 141 24.51 6.04 13.92
CA PHE A 141 25.76 6.75 14.17
C PHE A 141 25.45 8.23 14.34
N LYS A 142 26.13 8.89 15.29
CA LYS A 142 26.01 10.34 15.49
C LYS A 142 27.38 10.98 15.56
N VAL A 143 27.50 12.17 14.96
CA VAL A 143 28.72 12.97 14.94
C VAL A 143 28.36 14.38 15.38
N PHE A 144 29.12 14.93 16.33
CA PHE A 144 28.94 16.32 16.74
C PHE A 144 29.31 17.24 15.58
N THR A 145 28.45 18.19 15.25
CA THR A 145 28.64 19.09 14.11
C THR A 145 29.43 20.33 14.55
N PRO A 146 30.71 20.47 14.16
CA PRO A 146 31.52 21.61 14.56
C PRO A 146 30.92 22.91 14.02
N GLY A 147 30.94 23.96 14.82
CA GLY A 147 30.42 25.27 14.43
C GLY A 147 28.92 25.46 14.60
N LYS A 148 28.13 24.39 14.79
CA LYS A 148 26.69 24.50 15.11
C LYS A 148 26.40 24.61 16.59
N CYS A 149 27.31 24.14 17.43
CA CYS A 149 27.14 24.15 18.88
C CYS A 149 28.45 24.30 19.61
N CYS A 150 28.33 24.73 20.86
CA CYS A 150 29.37 24.81 21.85
C CYS A 150 29.11 23.81 22.96
N LYS A 151 30.17 23.28 23.57
CA LYS A 151 30.06 22.39 24.72
C LYS A 151 30.42 23.13 26.00
N HIS A 152 29.44 23.35 26.88
CA HIS A 152 29.63 24.02 28.17
C HIS A 152 29.14 23.10 29.29
N ASN A 153 30.00 22.76 30.27
CA ASN A 153 29.64 21.90 31.39
C ASN A 153 28.95 20.57 31.00
N ASN A 154 29.37 19.95 29.90
CA ASN A 154 28.76 18.76 29.28
C ASN A 154 27.37 18.95 28.67
N GLU A 155 26.85 20.18 28.63
CA GLU A 155 25.66 20.53 27.87
C GLU A 155 26.07 21.07 26.50
N ASP A 156 25.27 20.70 25.50
CA ASP A 156 25.41 21.28 24.17
C ASP A 156 24.56 22.55 24.11
N LYS A 157 25.19 23.66 23.67
CA LYS A 157 24.53 24.96 23.47
C LYS A 157 24.55 25.25 21.97
N GLU A 158 23.38 25.47 21.38
CA GLU A 158 23.26 25.81 19.97
C GLU A 158 23.91 27.15 19.63
N ASP A 159 24.36 27.29 18.39
CA ASP A 159 24.91 28.53 17.86
C ASP A 159 23.90 29.69 18.01
N GLY A 160 24.39 30.84 18.45
CA GLY A 160 23.59 32.03 18.75
C GLY A 160 22.91 32.03 20.12
N VAL A 161 22.91 30.90 20.85
CA VAL A 161 22.31 30.85 22.19
C VAL A 161 23.13 31.68 23.17
N THR A 162 22.43 32.54 23.92
CA THR A 162 22.97 33.30 25.04
C THR A 162 22.34 32.82 26.35
N TRP A 163 23.14 32.62 27.38
CA TRP A 163 22.67 32.19 28.70
C TRP A 163 23.48 32.84 29.81
N GLU A 164 22.98 32.76 31.05
CA GLU A 164 23.58 33.42 32.21
C GLU A 164 23.94 32.39 33.27
N GLU A 165 25.15 32.48 33.84
CA GLU A 165 25.56 31.70 35.01
C GLU A 165 26.33 32.60 35.97
N GLY A 166 25.73 32.88 37.15
CA GLY A 166 26.27 33.85 38.09
C GLY A 166 26.33 35.26 37.48
N CYS A 167 27.44 35.98 37.70
CA CYS A 167 27.67 37.33 37.16
C CYS A 167 28.24 37.32 35.73
N TYR A 168 27.94 36.28 34.95
CA TYR A 168 28.45 36.14 33.59
C TYR A 168 27.35 35.83 32.59
N SER A 169 27.41 36.53 31.46
CA SER A 169 26.68 36.22 30.24
C SER A 169 27.57 35.39 29.32
N PHE A 170 27.05 34.28 28.81
CA PHE A 170 27.73 33.39 27.89
C PHE A 170 26.99 33.40 26.56
N ASN A 171 27.72 33.33 25.45
CA ASN A 171 27.17 33.21 24.12
C ASN A 171 27.92 32.13 23.34
N CYS A 172 27.21 31.23 22.69
CA CYS A 172 27.80 30.31 21.72
C CYS A 172 27.80 30.97 20.34
N THR A 173 28.96 31.12 19.72
CA THR A 173 29.07 31.58 18.33
C THR A 173 30.09 30.72 17.58
N LYS A 174 29.66 30.10 16.48
CA LYS A 174 30.47 29.25 15.58
C LYS A 174 31.26 28.17 16.32
N GLY A 175 30.66 27.60 17.37
CA GLY A 175 31.28 26.56 18.19
C GLY A 175 32.25 27.06 19.26
N GLU A 176 32.37 28.37 19.44
CA GLU A 176 33.16 29.00 20.51
C GLU A 176 32.27 29.66 21.56
N ILE A 177 32.65 29.55 22.83
CA ILE A 177 31.95 30.18 23.95
C ILE A 177 32.59 31.53 24.25
N PHE A 178 31.80 32.59 24.12
CA PHE A 178 32.16 33.94 24.53
C PHE A 178 31.57 34.21 25.91
N LYS A 179 32.39 34.71 26.83
CA LYS A 179 32.00 35.00 28.22
C LYS A 179 32.21 36.47 28.52
N VAL A 180 31.17 37.14 29.00
CA VAL A 180 31.19 38.56 29.38
C VAL A 180 30.79 38.69 30.85
N PHE A 181 31.58 39.44 31.63
CA PHE A 181 31.22 39.75 33.01
C PHE A 181 30.13 40.82 33.05
N THR A 182 29.05 40.54 33.74
CA THR A 182 27.87 41.40 33.90
C THR A 182 27.68 41.74 35.39
N PRO A 183 28.40 42.76 35.91
CA PRO A 183 28.26 43.15 37.30
C PRO A 183 26.87 43.75 37.55
N GLY A 184 26.18 43.30 38.60
CA GLY A 184 24.88 43.85 39.03
C GLY A 184 23.67 42.93 38.87
N LYS A 185 23.86 41.66 38.52
CA LYS A 185 22.96 40.56 38.88
C LYS A 185 23.46 39.84 40.13
#